data_AF-A0A414Y073-F1
#
_entry.id   AF-A0A414Y073-F1
#
_cell.length_a   1.000
_cell.length_b   1.000
_cell.length_c   1.000
_cell.angle_alpha   90.00
_cell.angle_beta   90.00
_cell.angle_gamma   90.00
#
_symmetry.space_group_name_H-M   'P 1'
#
loop_
_entity.id
_entity.type
_entity.pdbx_description
1 polymer ?
#
loop_
_entity_poly.entity_id
_entity_poly.type
_entity_poly.pdbx_seq_one_letter_code
_entity_poly.pdbx_strand_id
1 'polypeptide(L)'
;ILNYSVAEIRIKIVGVQYAVNSNHVKGEDMTAQEQQKTIEFLTMLDRKHPYVSVKPEPTNETDEEAFVARFASRKAGYVRNREEYKSLAQAALTTSGRGYFRARVKEVIISAEGYFFVEAETDSTPIVPILHKDHWKEWEPSLPLFPMTEEFLCVEDATMMMIDILRHETLTSDEEEELQEYTETLITMGKYALWYEAKEGIENVIKAMEAKKGDKMRYMANELEHLLSGLCNEGRQKKLRKSWLPHLLSTHEAERAWHDWLHLKGADCHKPDNLKMMSWLEDIETELSNIPALAPYSNDDKIAMLIRAHYTRIPLDKYRQLLTAFVIRDRLRMRLGLPTNSFAPTPSLTSQKEDYLIDKIIKYSQTLVRREDVEVLQRFIYHEISYLPPEYKLRVDNMTERFLSEEAREGIQINAIKEQTKALKEVAKKPTIQAEHYHAGNSTFDVHSKHLHLDHQEEGNSALLPSEL
;
A
#
# COMPACT_ATOMS: atom_id res chain seq x y z
N ILE A 1 9.71 -22.33 39.27
CA ILE A 1 9.06 -21.04 39.61
C ILE A 1 10.18 -20.09 40.00
N LEU A 2 10.70 -19.34 39.03
CA LEU A 2 11.69 -18.29 39.28
C LEU A 2 10.90 -16.99 39.41
N ASN A 3 10.87 -16.45 40.63
CA ASN A 3 10.31 -15.14 40.94
C ASN A 3 11.20 -14.05 40.32
N TYR A 4 10.87 -13.63 39.12
CA TYR A 4 11.24 -12.30 38.66
C TYR A 4 10.34 -11.30 39.40
N SER A 5 10.94 -10.47 40.25
CA SER A 5 10.33 -9.21 40.69
C SER A 5 9.77 -8.49 39.46
N VAL A 6 8.58 -7.90 39.58
CA VAL A 6 7.85 -7.17 38.55
C VAL A 6 8.68 -5.99 38.00
N ALA A 7 9.71 -6.29 37.22
CA ALA A 7 10.33 -5.38 36.29
C ALA A 7 9.35 -5.29 35.12
N GLU A 8 8.80 -4.10 34.91
CA GLU A 8 7.87 -3.84 33.82
C GLU A 8 8.45 -4.41 32.51
N ILE A 9 7.72 -5.35 31.89
CA ILE A 9 8.15 -6.07 30.69
C ILE A 9 8.06 -5.11 29.51
N ARG A 10 9.09 -4.28 29.34
CA ARG A 10 9.14 -3.21 28.34
C ARG A 10 10.17 -3.55 27.26
N ILE A 11 9.75 -3.48 26.00
CA ILE A 11 10.60 -3.68 24.83
C ILE A 11 11.15 -2.32 24.39
N LYS A 12 12.48 -2.19 24.30
CA LYS A 12 13.12 -0.94 23.88
C LYS A 12 13.18 -0.83 22.37
N ILE A 13 12.64 0.25 21.82
CA ILE A 13 12.69 0.60 20.40
C ILE A 13 13.72 1.71 20.17
N VAL A 14 14.68 1.47 19.27
CA VAL A 14 15.80 2.38 18.96
C VAL A 14 15.88 2.68 17.46
N GLY A 15 16.77 3.61 17.07
CA GLY A 15 16.97 3.97 15.66
C GLY A 15 15.83 4.81 15.10
N VAL A 16 15.11 5.52 15.97
CA VAL A 16 13.95 6.37 15.62
C VAL A 16 14.35 7.43 14.61
N GLN A 17 15.53 8.03 14.78
CA GLN A 17 16.05 9.06 13.90
C GLN A 17 16.21 8.59 12.45
N TYR A 18 16.62 7.34 12.23
CA TYR A 18 16.75 6.74 10.89
C TYR A 18 15.40 6.35 10.31
N ALA A 19 14.45 5.96 11.17
CA ALA A 19 13.11 5.60 10.75
C ALA A 19 12.31 6.83 10.29
N VAL A 20 12.42 7.94 11.03
CA VAL A 20 11.75 9.21 10.72
C VAL A 20 12.44 9.96 9.58
N ASN A 21 13.76 9.80 9.43
CA ASN A 21 14.55 10.40 8.36
C ASN A 21 15.08 9.31 7.41
N SER A 22 14.18 8.74 6.61
CA SER A 22 14.48 7.61 5.71
C SER A 22 15.61 7.84 4.70
N ASN A 23 15.94 9.10 4.41
CA ASN A 23 16.99 9.48 3.46
C ASN A 23 18.35 9.72 4.14
N HIS A 24 18.40 9.70 5.47
CA HIS A 24 19.61 9.98 6.23
C HIS A 24 20.57 8.78 6.18
N VAL A 25 21.83 9.03 5.82
CA VAL A 25 22.85 7.99 5.71
C VAL A 25 23.45 7.70 7.09
N LYS A 26 23.41 6.43 7.51
CA LYS A 26 23.96 6.02 8.81
C LYS A 26 25.46 6.32 8.89
N GLY A 27 25.84 7.11 9.89
CA GLY A 27 27.22 7.51 10.15
C GLY A 27 27.55 8.94 9.74
N GLU A 28 26.64 9.63 9.06
CA GLU A 28 26.72 11.08 8.85
C GLU A 28 26.09 11.86 10.01
N ASP A 29 26.52 13.11 10.20
CA ASP A 29 25.93 13.98 11.21
C ASP A 29 24.51 14.39 10.78
N MET A 30 23.53 14.22 11.68
CA MET A 30 22.17 14.67 11.41
C MET A 30 22.10 16.20 11.35
N THR A 31 21.40 16.70 10.33
CA THR A 31 21.06 18.12 10.21
C THR A 31 20.12 18.56 11.33
N ALA A 32 20.11 19.87 11.65
CA ALA A 32 19.19 20.43 12.64
C ALA A 32 17.71 20.12 12.30
N GLN A 33 17.35 20.06 11.02
CA GLN A 33 16.01 19.72 10.56
C GLN A 33 15.66 18.24 10.84
N GLU A 34 16.58 17.31 10.60
CA GLU A 34 16.38 15.88 10.89
C GLU A 34 16.28 15.61 12.39
N GLN A 35 17.11 16.31 13.19
CA GLN A 35 17.04 16.25 14.66
C GLN A 35 15.70 16.77 15.16
N GLN A 36 15.27 17.93 14.67
CA GLN A 36 13.98 18.53 15.03
C GLN A 36 12.81 17.61 14.67
N LYS A 37 12.82 17.01 13.47
CA LYS A 37 11.80 16.05 13.04
C LYS A 37 11.74 14.82 13.93
N THR A 38 12.89 14.32 14.39
CA THR A 38 12.97 13.21 15.34
C THR A 38 12.38 13.58 16.70
N ILE A 39 12.73 14.77 17.21
CA ILE A 39 12.21 15.30 18.48
C ILE A 39 10.70 15.50 18.41
N GLU A 40 10.18 16.06 17.32
CA GLU A 40 8.74 16.25 17.10
C GLU A 40 7.98 14.92 17.09
N PHE A 41 8.52 13.92 16.39
CA PHE A 41 7.94 12.59 16.37
C PHE A 41 7.91 11.95 17.76
N LEU A 42 9.03 12.00 18.50
CA LEU A 42 9.10 11.47 19.88
C LEU A 42 8.16 12.22 20.83
N THR A 43 8.05 13.54 20.70
CA THR A 43 7.12 14.36 21.49
C THR A 43 5.67 13.98 21.22
N MET A 44 5.32 13.66 19.96
CA MET A 44 4.00 13.14 19.61
C MET A 44 3.75 11.78 20.27
N LEU A 45 4.73 10.87 20.22
CA LEU A 45 4.62 9.56 20.87
C LEU A 45 4.44 9.69 22.39
N ASP A 46 5.17 10.60 23.03
CA ASP A 46 5.08 10.84 24.48
C ASP A 46 3.72 11.41 24.87
N ARG A 47 3.16 12.30 24.04
CA ARG A 47 1.85 12.88 24.30
C ARG A 47 0.69 11.89 24.10
N LYS A 48 0.72 11.12 23.01
CA LYS A 48 -0.40 10.26 22.60
C LYS A 48 -0.29 8.82 23.12
N HIS A 49 0.92 8.39 23.48
CA HIS A 49 1.24 7.02 23.83
C HIS A 49 0.65 5.99 22.85
N PRO A 50 0.72 6.17 21.52
CA PRO A 50 -0.10 5.40 20.58
C PRO A 50 0.23 3.90 20.58
N TYR A 51 -0.59 3.11 19.89
CA TYR A 51 -0.20 1.76 19.54
C TYR A 51 0.77 1.75 18.36
N VAL A 52 1.65 0.75 18.37
CA VAL A 52 2.55 0.42 17.27
C VAL A 52 2.42 -1.07 16.97
N SER A 53 2.66 -1.45 15.72
CA SER A 53 2.88 -2.84 15.37
C SER A 53 4.37 -3.18 15.51
N VAL A 54 4.67 -4.40 15.92
CA VAL A 54 6.04 -4.93 15.94
C VAL A 54 6.06 -6.27 15.22
N LYS A 55 6.93 -6.41 14.22
CA LYS A 55 7.04 -7.63 13.40
C LYS A 55 8.47 -7.94 12.97
N PRO A 56 8.80 -9.22 12.69
CA PRO A 56 10.10 -9.59 12.14
C PRO A 56 10.38 -8.92 10.79
N GLU A 57 11.63 -8.55 10.55
CA GLU A 57 12.15 -8.08 9.27
C GLU A 57 13.36 -8.94 8.86
N PRO A 58 13.14 -10.19 8.38
CA PRO A 58 14.22 -11.13 8.07
C PRO A 58 15.11 -10.68 6.90
N THR A 59 14.68 -9.65 6.16
CA THR A 59 15.40 -9.08 5.03
C THR A 59 16.31 -7.91 5.45
N ASN A 60 16.45 -7.66 6.75
CA ASN A 60 17.34 -6.63 7.28
C ASN A 60 18.80 -7.00 7.01
N GLU A 61 19.54 -6.08 6.41
CA GLU A 61 20.90 -6.33 5.93
C GLU A 61 21.94 -6.50 7.04
N THR A 62 21.58 -6.15 8.28
CA THR A 62 22.51 -6.14 9.43
C THR A 62 22.16 -7.15 10.51
N ASP A 63 20.92 -7.63 10.56
CA ASP A 63 20.41 -8.53 11.60
C ASP A 63 19.18 -9.29 11.07
N GLU A 64 19.36 -10.55 10.66
CA GLU A 64 18.28 -11.40 10.13
C GLU A 64 17.16 -11.67 11.17
N GLU A 65 17.43 -11.42 12.45
CA GLU A 65 16.46 -11.55 13.55
C GLU A 65 15.89 -10.19 13.99
N ALA A 66 16.02 -9.16 13.14
CA ALA A 66 15.53 -7.83 13.46
C ALA A 66 13.99 -7.82 13.61
N PHE A 67 13.51 -7.06 14.58
CA PHE A 67 12.10 -6.70 14.70
C PHE A 67 11.94 -5.22 14.44
N VAL A 68 11.08 -4.86 13.50
CA VAL A 68 10.74 -3.48 13.17
C VAL A 68 9.48 -3.07 13.91
N ALA A 69 9.49 -1.88 14.51
CA ALA A 69 8.32 -1.23 15.07
C ALA A 69 7.76 -0.23 14.05
N ARG A 70 6.44 -0.19 13.87
CA ARG A 70 5.78 0.70 12.92
C ARG A 70 4.62 1.46 13.57
N PHE A 71 4.55 2.75 13.27
CA PHE A 71 3.49 3.67 13.69
C PHE A 71 2.80 4.21 12.44
N ALA A 72 1.47 4.18 12.39
CA ALA A 72 0.70 4.56 11.20
C ALA A 72 1.29 3.95 9.92
N SER A 73 1.62 2.66 9.99
CA SER A 73 2.22 1.87 8.92
C SER A 73 3.64 2.22 8.49
N ARG A 74 4.27 3.23 9.07
CA ARG A 74 5.64 3.65 8.75
C ARG A 74 6.62 3.16 9.80
N LYS A 75 7.86 2.86 9.41
CA LYS A 75 8.91 2.52 10.37
C LYS A 75 9.02 3.60 11.45
N ALA A 76 9.02 3.17 12.71
CA ALA A 76 9.21 4.02 13.89
C ALA A 76 10.51 3.67 14.64
N GLY A 77 11.14 2.54 14.30
CA GLY A 77 12.41 2.10 14.85
C GLY A 77 12.53 0.57 14.82
N TYR A 78 13.51 0.05 15.53
CA TYR A 78 13.76 -1.38 15.68
C TYR A 78 13.85 -1.77 17.14
N VAL A 79 13.45 -2.99 17.46
CA VAL A 79 13.75 -3.57 18.76
C VAL A 79 15.26 -3.57 18.96
N ARG A 80 15.72 -3.09 20.12
CA ARG A 80 17.14 -3.02 20.43
C ARG A 80 17.75 -4.42 20.32
N ASN A 81 18.80 -4.55 19.52
CA ASN A 81 19.54 -5.80 19.35
C ASN A 81 20.33 -6.16 20.64
N ARG A 82 19.61 -6.72 21.60
CA ARG A 82 20.06 -7.34 22.83
C ARG A 82 19.10 -8.47 23.14
N GLU A 83 19.64 -9.57 23.66
CA GLU A 83 18.86 -10.77 23.96
C GLU A 83 17.63 -10.45 24.82
N GLU A 84 17.80 -9.64 25.88
CA GLU A 84 16.72 -9.24 26.80
C GLU A 84 15.47 -8.68 26.09
N TYR A 85 15.63 -7.90 25.01
CA TYR A 85 14.49 -7.33 24.28
C TYR A 85 14.04 -8.21 23.12
N LYS A 86 14.97 -8.91 22.45
CA LYS A 86 14.66 -9.86 21.38
C LYS A 86 13.84 -11.04 21.90
N SER A 87 14.20 -11.62 23.05
CA SER A 87 13.44 -12.72 23.64
C SER A 87 12.02 -12.27 24.03
N LEU A 88 11.85 -11.04 24.52
CA LEU A 88 10.53 -10.47 24.83
C LEU A 88 9.68 -10.26 23.58
N ALA A 89 10.26 -9.70 22.51
CA ALA A 89 9.59 -9.52 21.24
C ALA A 89 9.20 -10.86 20.60
N GLN A 90 10.09 -11.86 20.66
CA GLN A 90 9.82 -13.21 20.17
C GLN A 90 8.72 -13.91 20.99
N ALA A 91 8.72 -13.76 22.31
CA ALA A 91 7.65 -14.28 23.16
C ALA A 91 6.30 -13.64 22.82
N ALA A 92 6.25 -12.31 22.71
CA ALA A 92 5.04 -11.58 22.32
C ALA A 92 4.54 -11.98 20.93
N LEU A 93 5.45 -12.12 19.96
CA LEU A 93 5.12 -12.61 18.61
C LEU A 93 4.51 -14.01 18.65
N THR A 94 5.12 -14.91 19.42
CA THR A 94 4.67 -16.30 19.56
C THR A 94 3.28 -16.36 20.22
N THR A 95 3.07 -15.57 21.27
CA THR A 95 1.77 -15.47 21.96
C THR A 95 0.69 -14.88 21.06
N SER A 96 1.02 -13.88 20.24
CA SER A 96 0.10 -13.28 19.28
C SER A 96 -0.37 -14.31 18.25
N GLY A 97 0.55 -15.10 17.69
CA GLY A 97 0.25 -16.08 16.64
C GLY A 97 -0.10 -15.46 15.28
N ARG A 98 0.10 -14.14 15.10
CA ARG A 98 -0.33 -13.36 13.92
C ARG A 98 0.80 -12.97 12.97
N GLY A 99 2.05 -13.29 13.27
CA GLY A 99 3.23 -12.80 12.52
C GLY A 99 3.62 -11.34 12.83
N TYR A 100 2.85 -10.66 13.69
CA TYR A 100 3.19 -9.40 14.35
C TYR A 100 2.54 -9.40 15.75
N PHE A 101 2.87 -8.42 16.58
CA PHE A 101 2.09 -8.11 17.79
C PHE A 101 1.87 -6.61 17.90
N ARG A 102 0.73 -6.23 18.50
CA ARG A 102 0.42 -4.85 18.84
C ARG A 102 1.06 -4.50 20.18
N ALA A 103 1.59 -3.30 20.29
CA ALA A 103 2.23 -2.83 21.52
C ALA A 103 1.89 -1.36 21.79
N ARG A 104 1.65 -1.00 23.04
CA ARG A 104 1.37 0.39 23.45
C ARG A 104 2.67 1.08 23.82
N VAL A 105 2.88 2.31 23.36
CA VAL A 105 3.99 3.15 23.83
C VAL A 105 3.77 3.52 25.30
N LYS A 106 4.78 3.31 26.16
CA LYS A 106 4.68 3.55 27.61
C LYS A 106 5.58 4.65 28.13
N GLU A 107 6.77 4.78 27.55
CA GLU A 107 7.76 5.76 27.98
C GLU A 107 8.57 6.20 26.77
N VAL A 108 8.85 7.50 26.68
CA VAL A 108 9.60 8.08 25.57
C VAL A 108 10.74 8.95 26.10
N ILE A 109 11.93 8.75 25.56
CA ILE A 109 13.11 9.57 25.84
C ILE A 109 13.33 10.51 24.66
N ILE A 110 12.93 11.77 24.82
CA ILE A 110 12.97 12.78 23.77
C ILE A 110 14.39 13.35 23.64
N SER A 111 15.06 13.02 22.53
CA SER A 111 16.33 13.63 22.12
C SER A 111 16.58 13.36 20.63
N ALA A 112 17.65 13.93 20.06
CA ALA A 112 18.05 13.67 18.67
C ALA A 112 18.31 12.17 18.40
N GLU A 113 18.79 11.43 19.40
CA GLU A 113 18.99 9.97 19.35
C GLU A 113 18.01 9.24 20.27
N GLY A 114 16.84 9.85 20.47
CA GLY A 114 15.84 9.37 21.40
C GLY A 114 15.29 7.99 21.05
N TYR A 115 14.64 7.39 22.02
CA TYR A 115 14.10 6.04 21.94
C TYR A 115 12.83 5.95 22.78
N PHE A 116 12.07 4.88 22.61
CA PHE A 116 10.86 4.67 23.39
C PHE A 116 10.73 3.21 23.82
N PHE A 117 9.91 2.99 24.83
CA PHE A 117 9.56 1.68 25.33
C PHE A 117 8.12 1.36 24.98
N VAL A 118 7.90 0.10 24.60
CA VAL A 118 6.57 -0.42 24.32
C VAL A 118 6.28 -1.62 25.20
N GLU A 119 5.00 -1.82 25.47
CA GLU A 119 4.48 -3.00 26.17
C GLU A 119 3.55 -3.75 25.22
N ALA A 120 3.83 -5.04 25.00
CA ALA A 120 3.03 -5.87 24.11
C ALA A 120 1.61 -6.04 24.67
N GLU A 121 0.61 -5.89 23.80
CA GLU A 121 -0.77 -6.19 24.13
C GLU A 121 -0.91 -7.70 24.27
N THR A 122 -1.43 -8.15 25.41
CA THR A 122 -1.54 -9.58 25.75
C THR A 122 -2.85 -10.20 25.30
N ASP A 123 -3.69 -9.47 24.55
CA ASP A 123 -5.00 -9.93 24.11
C ASP A 123 -4.88 -11.16 23.19
N SER A 124 -5.06 -12.30 23.84
CA SER A 124 -4.85 -13.66 23.36
C SER A 124 -5.94 -14.13 22.40
N THR A 125 -6.76 -13.24 21.85
CA THR A 125 -7.77 -13.63 20.87
C THR A 125 -7.03 -13.90 19.57
N PRO A 126 -6.84 -15.18 19.17
CA PRO A 126 -6.20 -15.46 17.90
C PRO A 126 -7.10 -14.84 16.84
N ILE A 127 -6.55 -14.02 15.94
CA ILE A 127 -7.22 -13.90 14.65
C ILE A 127 -7.17 -15.32 14.12
N VAL A 128 -8.31 -16.01 14.06
CA VAL A 128 -8.39 -17.23 13.24
C VAL A 128 -8.05 -16.69 11.85
N PRO A 129 -6.84 -16.96 11.30
CA PRO A 129 -6.58 -16.64 9.91
C PRO A 129 -7.73 -17.32 9.19
N ILE A 130 -8.48 -16.59 8.36
CA ILE A 130 -9.71 -17.15 7.80
C ILE A 130 -9.28 -18.43 7.10
N LEU A 131 -9.63 -19.56 7.72
CA LEU A 131 -9.01 -20.85 7.48
C LEU A 131 -9.68 -21.37 6.22
N HIS A 132 -9.25 -20.85 5.08
CA HIS A 132 -9.64 -21.39 3.80
C HIS A 132 -8.84 -22.65 3.61
N LYS A 133 -9.56 -23.75 3.46
CA LYS A 133 -9.06 -25.12 3.26
C LYS A 133 -7.68 -25.08 2.61
N ASP A 134 -6.68 -25.53 3.36
CA ASP A 134 -5.26 -25.52 3.00
C ASP A 134 -4.99 -26.26 1.69
N HIS A 135 -5.10 -25.54 0.57
CA HIS A 135 -4.64 -26.02 -0.72
C HIS A 135 -3.15 -25.70 -0.95
N TRP A 136 -2.52 -24.96 -0.02
CA TRP A 136 -1.12 -24.52 -0.11
C TRP A 136 -0.18 -25.22 0.88
N LYS A 137 -0.71 -26.02 1.82
CA LYS A 137 0.08 -26.84 2.76
C LYS A 137 1.08 -27.78 2.09
N GLU A 138 0.84 -28.13 0.83
CA GLU A 138 1.67 -29.03 0.03
C GLU A 138 2.80 -28.31 -0.70
N TRP A 139 2.82 -26.97 -0.69
CA TRP A 139 3.87 -26.18 -1.33
C TRP A 139 4.98 -25.88 -0.33
N GLU A 140 5.93 -26.82 -0.24
CA GLU A 140 7.13 -26.77 0.60
C GLU A 140 8.44 -26.56 -0.20
N PRO A 141 8.57 -25.59 -1.13
CA PRO A 141 9.88 -25.38 -1.72
C PRO A 141 10.73 -24.51 -0.78
N SER A 142 12.00 -24.90 -0.63
CA SER A 142 13.04 -24.14 0.07
C SER A 142 13.48 -22.94 -0.76
N LEU A 143 12.55 -22.10 -1.19
CA LEU A 143 12.86 -20.84 -1.89
C LEU A 143 13.14 -19.75 -0.87
N PRO A 144 14.11 -18.84 -1.15
CA PRO A 144 14.24 -17.63 -0.37
C PRO A 144 12.96 -16.80 -0.46
N LEU A 145 12.73 -15.94 0.53
CA LEU A 145 11.56 -15.06 0.52
C LEU A 145 11.89 -13.78 -0.24
N PHE A 146 11.11 -13.47 -1.28
CA PHE A 146 11.19 -12.18 -1.95
C PHE A 146 10.87 -11.07 -0.93
N PRO A 147 11.73 -10.05 -0.75
CA PRO A 147 11.44 -8.95 0.16
C PRO A 147 10.23 -8.15 -0.34
N MET A 148 9.31 -7.82 0.56
CA MET A 148 8.17 -6.96 0.21
C MET A 148 8.63 -5.50 0.20
N THR A 149 8.09 -4.70 -0.73
CA THR A 149 8.39 -3.26 -0.74
C THR A 149 7.79 -2.57 0.48
N GLU A 150 8.34 -1.41 0.85
CA GLU A 150 7.85 -0.65 2.01
C GLU A 150 6.39 -0.23 1.85
N GLU A 151 5.93 0.06 0.62
CA GLU A 151 4.53 0.38 0.33
C GLU A 151 3.60 -0.81 0.60
N PHE A 152 4.07 -2.02 0.31
CA PHE A 152 3.34 -3.25 0.63
C PHE A 152 3.18 -3.46 2.11
N LEU A 153 4.30 -3.35 2.82
CA LEU A 153 4.33 -3.49 4.26
C LEU A 153 3.44 -2.44 4.92
N CYS A 154 3.35 -1.23 4.36
CA CYS A 154 2.44 -0.20 4.84
C CYS A 154 0.96 -0.61 4.71
N VAL A 155 0.56 -1.15 3.56
CA VAL A 155 -0.82 -1.56 3.29
C VAL A 155 -1.24 -2.74 4.17
N GLU A 156 -0.37 -3.74 4.29
CA GLU A 156 -0.58 -4.87 5.17
C GLU A 156 -0.73 -4.40 6.63
N ASP A 157 0.22 -3.60 7.11
CA ASP A 157 0.23 -3.09 8.48
C ASP A 157 -1.03 -2.29 8.81
N ALA A 158 -1.45 -1.41 7.90
CA ALA A 158 -2.65 -0.60 8.09
C ALA A 158 -3.88 -1.50 8.21
N THR A 159 -4.04 -2.45 7.28
CA THR A 159 -5.19 -3.37 7.29
C THR A 159 -5.28 -4.13 8.62
N MET A 160 -4.16 -4.66 9.09
CA MET A 160 -4.11 -5.46 10.32
C MET A 160 -4.41 -4.61 11.57
N MET A 161 -3.79 -3.43 11.68
CA MET A 161 -4.03 -2.52 12.81
C MET A 161 -5.48 -2.01 12.84
N MET A 162 -6.07 -1.72 11.68
CA MET A 162 -7.48 -1.34 11.58
C MET A 162 -8.41 -2.45 12.02
N ILE A 163 -8.14 -3.71 11.63
CA ILE A 163 -8.90 -4.87 12.11
C ILE A 163 -8.83 -4.98 13.63
N ASP A 164 -7.64 -4.77 14.21
CA ASP A 164 -7.47 -4.84 15.67
C ASP A 164 -8.24 -3.74 16.39
N ILE A 165 -8.13 -2.49 15.94
CA ILE A 165 -8.89 -1.35 16.51
C ILE A 165 -10.40 -1.62 16.42
N LEU A 166 -10.90 -2.05 15.27
CA LEU A 166 -12.33 -2.22 15.02
C LEU A 166 -12.98 -3.38 15.79
N ARG A 167 -12.18 -4.26 16.42
CA ARG A 167 -12.69 -5.31 17.32
C ARG A 167 -13.27 -4.76 18.60
N HIS A 168 -12.76 -3.62 19.08
CA HIS A 168 -13.22 -3.03 20.34
C HIS A 168 -14.69 -2.65 20.20
N GLU A 169 -15.56 -3.06 21.13
CA GLU A 169 -17.01 -2.83 21.04
C GLU A 169 -17.34 -1.35 20.82
N THR A 170 -16.68 -0.48 21.56
CA THR A 170 -16.74 0.99 21.46
C THR A 170 -15.35 1.56 21.24
N LEU A 171 -15.25 2.58 20.39
CA LEU A 171 -13.99 3.26 20.10
C LEU A 171 -13.87 4.54 20.94
N THR A 172 -12.69 4.76 21.47
CA THR A 172 -12.28 6.04 22.08
C THR A 172 -11.91 7.06 21.01
N SER A 173 -11.88 8.35 21.35
CA SER A 173 -11.48 9.41 20.41
C SER A 173 -10.07 9.19 19.84
N ASP A 174 -9.15 8.65 20.64
CA ASP A 174 -7.77 8.38 20.22
C ASP A 174 -7.72 7.21 19.22
N GLU A 175 -8.52 6.17 19.45
CA GLU A 175 -8.64 5.04 18.51
C GLU A 175 -9.30 5.45 17.20
N GLU A 176 -10.26 6.39 17.23
CA GLU A 176 -10.84 6.94 16.00
C GLU A 176 -9.85 7.82 15.22
N GLU A 177 -8.93 8.51 15.90
CA GLU A 177 -7.85 9.27 15.25
C GLU A 177 -6.82 8.30 14.65
N GLU A 178 -6.41 7.28 15.39
CA GLU A 178 -5.50 6.23 14.91
C GLU A 178 -6.09 5.49 13.69
N LEU A 179 -7.38 5.14 13.75
CA LEU A 179 -8.09 4.51 12.64
C LEU A 179 -8.12 5.40 11.38
N GLN A 180 -8.21 6.72 11.57
CA GLN A 180 -8.16 7.69 10.47
C GLN A 180 -6.75 7.73 9.83
N GLU A 181 -5.68 7.76 10.63
CA GLU A 181 -4.30 7.74 10.12
C GLU A 181 -4.01 6.48 9.28
N TYR A 182 -4.52 5.33 9.72
CA TYR A 182 -4.42 4.09 8.94
C TYR A 182 -5.30 4.11 7.67
N THR A 183 -6.49 4.71 7.73
CA THR A 183 -7.34 4.90 6.54
C THR A 183 -6.64 5.77 5.49
N GLU A 184 -6.06 6.90 5.89
CA GLU A 184 -5.29 7.80 5.01
C GLU A 184 -4.07 7.10 4.39
N THR A 185 -3.40 6.25 5.18
CA THR A 185 -2.30 5.41 4.69
C THR A 185 -2.78 4.45 3.61
N LEU A 186 -3.91 3.77 3.81
CA LEU A 186 -4.50 2.87 2.81
C LEU A 186 -4.92 3.61 1.55
N ILE A 187 -5.54 4.79 1.65
CA ILE A 187 -5.93 5.59 0.49
C ILE A 187 -4.69 5.97 -0.34
N THR A 188 -3.62 6.39 0.34
CA THR A 188 -2.38 6.86 -0.30
C THR A 188 -1.57 5.71 -0.93
N MET A 189 -1.40 4.62 -0.17
CA MET A 189 -0.53 3.50 -0.53
C MET A 189 -1.27 2.36 -1.22
N GLY A 190 -2.61 2.32 -1.17
CA GLY A 190 -3.43 1.25 -1.75
C GLY A 190 -3.32 1.11 -3.27
N LYS A 191 -2.81 2.13 -3.96
CA LYS A 191 -2.41 2.00 -5.38
C LYS A 191 -1.26 1.02 -5.61
N TYR A 192 -0.42 0.82 -4.59
CA TYR A 192 0.64 -0.18 -4.60
C TYR A 192 0.15 -1.53 -4.13
N ALA A 193 -1.01 -1.63 -3.47
CA ALA A 193 -1.56 -2.92 -3.07
C ALA A 193 -1.65 -3.89 -4.27
N LEU A 194 -0.96 -5.01 -4.16
CA LEU A 194 -1.03 -6.17 -5.05
C LEU A 194 -2.02 -7.20 -4.56
N TRP A 195 -2.99 -6.85 -3.67
CA TRP A 195 -4.39 -7.34 -3.61
C TRP A 195 -4.96 -7.79 -2.20
N TYR A 196 -6.21 -8.30 -2.27
CA TYR A 196 -7.04 -9.32 -1.56
C TYR A 196 -6.96 -9.68 -0.07
N GLU A 197 -5.81 -9.87 0.57
CA GLU A 197 -5.81 -9.81 2.05
C GLU A 197 -6.10 -8.37 2.48
N ALA A 198 -5.56 -7.41 1.73
CA ALA A 198 -6.01 -6.04 1.79
C ALA A 198 -7.46 -5.92 1.31
N LYS A 199 -7.96 -6.59 0.25
CA LYS A 199 -9.38 -6.42 -0.16
C LYS A 199 -10.36 -6.97 0.86
N GLU A 200 -10.23 -8.22 1.28
CA GLU A 200 -11.10 -8.81 2.29
C GLU A 200 -10.88 -8.14 3.65
N GLY A 201 -9.63 -7.83 4.01
CA GLY A 201 -9.32 -7.05 5.20
C GLY A 201 -9.98 -5.68 5.14
N ILE A 202 -9.90 -4.97 4.02
CA ILE A 202 -10.56 -3.68 3.78
C ILE A 202 -12.08 -3.84 3.72
N GLU A 203 -12.63 -4.88 3.10
CA GLU A 203 -14.08 -5.17 3.08
C GLU A 203 -14.60 -5.49 4.50
N ASN A 204 -13.82 -6.21 5.30
CA ASN A 204 -14.15 -6.50 6.70
C ASN A 204 -14.00 -5.25 7.56
N VAL A 205 -13.00 -4.42 7.30
CA VAL A 205 -12.82 -3.09 7.90
C VAL A 205 -14.00 -2.19 7.55
N ILE A 206 -14.44 -2.13 6.29
CA ILE A 206 -15.62 -1.38 5.84
C ILE A 206 -16.86 -1.85 6.59
N LYS A 207 -17.15 -3.16 6.56
CA LYS A 207 -18.30 -3.75 7.28
C LYS A 207 -18.25 -3.43 8.77
N ALA A 208 -17.08 -3.52 9.39
CA ALA A 208 -16.90 -3.23 10.81
C ALA A 208 -17.07 -1.73 11.10
N MET A 209 -16.55 -0.83 10.26
CA MET A 209 -16.75 0.62 10.36
C MET A 209 -18.23 0.99 10.23
N GLU A 210 -18.92 0.44 9.22
CA GLU A 210 -20.36 0.66 9.01
C GLU A 210 -21.18 0.20 10.23
N ALA A 211 -20.77 -0.88 10.89
CA ALA A 211 -21.42 -1.38 12.10
C ALA A 211 -21.25 -0.46 13.32
N LYS A 212 -20.17 0.35 13.40
CA LYS A 212 -19.91 1.26 14.54
C LYS A 212 -20.83 2.49 14.57
N LYS A 213 -21.48 2.82 13.46
CA LYS A 213 -22.34 4.01 13.27
C LYS A 213 -21.60 5.35 13.51
N GLY A 214 -22.10 6.44 12.93
CA GLY A 214 -21.50 7.78 13.05
C GLY A 214 -20.88 8.29 11.74
N ASP A 215 -20.87 9.62 11.57
CA ASP A 215 -20.51 10.26 10.31
C ASP A 215 -19.03 10.05 9.94
N LYS A 216 -18.13 10.03 10.94
CA LYS A 216 -16.70 9.79 10.75
C LYS A 216 -16.42 8.37 10.23
N MET A 217 -17.08 7.37 10.81
CA MET A 217 -16.97 5.96 10.38
C MET A 217 -17.52 5.76 8.96
N ARG A 218 -18.66 6.38 8.66
CA ARG A 218 -19.27 6.32 7.31
C ARG A 218 -18.37 6.97 6.26
N TYR A 219 -17.74 8.11 6.57
CA TYR A 219 -16.80 8.76 5.68
C TYR A 219 -15.58 7.86 5.36
N MET A 220 -14.94 7.30 6.38
CA MET A 220 -13.79 6.40 6.21
C MET A 220 -14.15 5.14 5.41
N ALA A 221 -15.32 4.54 5.68
CA ALA A 221 -15.81 3.40 4.93
C ALA A 221 -15.99 3.70 3.43
N ASN A 222 -16.59 4.84 3.09
CA ASN A 222 -16.78 5.27 1.69
C ASN A 222 -15.45 5.48 0.97
N GLU A 223 -14.45 6.09 1.61
CA GLU A 223 -13.12 6.28 1.02
C GLU A 223 -12.45 4.93 0.72
N LEU A 224 -12.58 3.95 1.61
CA LEU A 224 -12.09 2.59 1.39
C LEU A 224 -12.87 1.85 0.30
N GLU A 225 -14.18 2.03 0.19
CA GLU A 225 -14.98 1.49 -0.92
C GLU A 225 -14.56 2.07 -2.28
N HIS A 226 -14.26 3.37 -2.32
CA HIS A 226 -13.73 4.02 -3.52
C HIS A 226 -12.36 3.46 -3.91
N LEU A 227 -11.47 3.27 -2.92
CA LEU A 227 -10.21 2.59 -3.14
C LEU A 227 -10.44 1.19 -3.73
N LEU A 228 -11.28 0.36 -3.09
CA LEU A 228 -11.59 -1.01 -3.52
C LEU A 228 -12.11 -1.10 -4.94
N SER A 229 -13.01 -0.19 -5.32
CA SER A 229 -13.59 -0.12 -6.66
C SER A 229 -12.52 0.14 -7.74
N GLY A 230 -11.46 0.88 -7.39
CA GLY A 230 -10.30 1.13 -8.27
C GLY A 230 -9.27 -0.01 -8.34
N LEU A 231 -9.34 -1.03 -7.47
CA LEU A 231 -8.35 -2.11 -7.40
C LEU A 231 -8.57 -3.24 -8.43
N CYS A 232 -9.77 -3.44 -8.97
CA CYS A 232 -10.14 -4.63 -9.75
C CYS A 232 -10.50 -4.36 -11.22
N ASN A 233 -10.07 -3.26 -11.84
CA ASN A 233 -10.37 -3.00 -13.26
C ASN A 233 -9.28 -3.51 -14.22
N GLU A 234 -9.70 -3.78 -15.46
CA GLU A 234 -8.85 -4.28 -16.55
C GLU A 234 -7.70 -3.32 -16.88
N GLY A 235 -7.92 -2.01 -16.72
CA GLY A 235 -6.88 -0.98 -16.86
C GLY A 235 -5.71 -1.18 -15.89
N ARG A 236 -6.00 -1.55 -14.63
CA ARG A 236 -4.97 -1.88 -13.64
C ARG A 236 -4.26 -3.18 -13.99
N GLN A 237 -4.97 -4.22 -14.44
CA GLN A 237 -4.32 -5.47 -14.91
C GLN A 237 -3.34 -5.19 -16.06
N LYS A 238 -3.73 -4.32 -17.00
CA LYS A 238 -2.87 -3.86 -18.10
C LYS A 238 -1.65 -3.08 -17.57
N LYS A 239 -1.82 -2.22 -16.57
CA LYS A 239 -0.72 -1.50 -15.91
C LYS A 239 0.21 -2.46 -15.16
N LEU A 240 -0.35 -3.50 -14.52
CA LEU A 240 0.43 -4.54 -13.85
C LEU A 240 1.30 -5.32 -14.85
N ARG A 241 0.72 -5.72 -15.99
CA ARG A 241 1.45 -6.41 -17.07
C ARG A 241 2.53 -5.54 -17.72
N LYS A 242 2.22 -4.27 -18.02
CA LYS A 242 3.09 -3.42 -18.85
C LYS A 242 4.14 -2.63 -18.07
N SER A 243 3.92 -2.38 -16.79
CA SER A 243 4.76 -1.48 -16.00
C SER A 243 5.23 -2.12 -14.70
N TRP A 244 4.31 -2.67 -13.92
CA TRP A 244 4.67 -3.18 -12.59
C TRP A 244 5.51 -4.46 -12.65
N LEU A 245 5.10 -5.49 -13.39
CA LEU A 245 5.86 -6.75 -13.47
C LEU A 245 7.25 -6.55 -14.09
N PRO A 246 7.41 -5.80 -15.21
CA PRO A 246 8.73 -5.44 -15.70
C PRO A 246 9.58 -4.69 -14.68
N HIS A 247 8.97 -3.76 -13.93
CA HIS A 247 9.68 -3.03 -12.88
C HIS A 247 10.13 -3.95 -11.75
N LEU A 248 9.23 -4.78 -11.20
CA LEU A 248 9.54 -5.80 -10.19
C LEU A 248 10.69 -6.69 -10.63
N LEU A 249 10.62 -7.20 -11.87
CA LEU A 249 11.66 -8.05 -12.45
C LEU A 249 12.97 -7.30 -12.74
N SER A 250 13.03 -5.97 -12.58
CA SER A 250 14.23 -5.17 -12.80
C SER A 250 14.85 -4.66 -11.49
N THR A 251 14.24 -4.92 -10.34
CA THR A 251 14.71 -4.37 -9.08
C THR A 251 15.94 -5.11 -8.55
N HIS A 252 16.68 -4.45 -7.65
CA HIS A 252 17.82 -5.04 -6.96
C HIS A 252 17.40 -6.27 -6.13
N GLU A 253 16.19 -6.26 -5.58
CA GLU A 253 15.62 -7.38 -4.83
C GLU A 253 15.40 -8.62 -5.70
N ALA A 254 14.96 -8.44 -6.95
CA ALA A 254 14.86 -9.55 -7.90
C ALA A 254 16.23 -10.12 -8.26
N GLU A 255 17.24 -9.28 -8.39
CA GLU A 255 18.61 -9.75 -8.52
C GLU A 255 19.08 -10.48 -7.26
N ARG A 256 18.88 -9.93 -6.06
CA ARG A 256 19.24 -10.59 -4.80
C ARG A 256 18.58 -11.97 -4.68
N ALA A 257 17.26 -12.06 -4.86
CA ALA A 257 16.51 -13.31 -4.78
C ALA A 257 17.02 -14.37 -5.78
N TRP A 258 17.41 -13.93 -6.99
CA TRP A 258 18.05 -14.80 -7.96
C TRP A 258 19.43 -15.32 -7.49
N HIS A 259 20.27 -14.45 -6.93
CA HIS A 259 21.59 -14.83 -6.43
C HIS A 259 21.50 -15.73 -5.20
N ASP A 260 20.61 -15.43 -4.25
CA ASP A 260 20.36 -16.27 -3.07
C ASP A 260 19.90 -17.68 -3.48
N TRP A 261 19.02 -17.76 -4.48
CA TRP A 261 18.61 -19.04 -5.03
C TRP A 261 19.75 -19.79 -5.71
N LEU A 262 20.61 -19.11 -6.49
CA LEU A 262 21.80 -19.74 -7.07
C LEU A 262 22.77 -20.24 -5.99
N HIS A 263 22.96 -19.48 -4.92
CA HIS A 263 23.78 -19.90 -3.79
C HIS A 263 23.21 -21.15 -3.11
N LEU A 264 21.89 -21.20 -2.89
CA LEU A 264 21.19 -22.39 -2.38
C LEU A 264 21.35 -23.61 -3.30
N LYS A 265 21.47 -23.39 -4.62
CA LYS A 265 21.77 -24.45 -5.60
C LYS A 265 23.27 -24.76 -5.75
N GLY A 266 24.15 -24.11 -4.97
CA GLY A 266 25.60 -24.26 -5.05
C GLY A 266 26.18 -23.81 -6.40
N ALA A 267 25.58 -22.80 -7.02
CA ALA A 267 25.85 -22.34 -8.39
C ALA A 267 26.16 -20.83 -8.49
N ASP A 268 26.45 -20.18 -7.37
CA ASP A 268 26.81 -18.76 -7.30
C ASP A 268 28.11 -18.42 -8.04
N CYS A 269 29.08 -19.35 -8.07
CA CYS A 269 30.43 -19.12 -8.59
C CYS A 269 30.66 -19.59 -10.04
N HIS A 270 29.71 -20.30 -10.66
CA HIS A 270 29.89 -20.90 -11.98
C HIS A 270 28.65 -20.72 -12.85
N LYS A 271 28.84 -20.45 -14.15
CA LYS A 271 27.72 -20.37 -15.09
C LYS A 271 27.10 -21.78 -15.22
N PRO A 272 25.86 -21.99 -14.75
CA PRO A 272 25.22 -23.30 -14.85
C PRO A 272 25.04 -23.68 -16.32
N ASP A 273 25.20 -24.97 -16.63
CA ASP A 273 24.99 -25.46 -17.97
C ASP A 273 23.50 -25.39 -18.37
N ASN A 274 23.24 -25.38 -19.68
CA ASN A 274 21.88 -25.22 -20.21
C ASN A 274 20.95 -26.39 -19.85
N LEU A 275 21.48 -27.61 -19.72
CA LEU A 275 20.67 -28.79 -19.36
C LEU A 275 20.20 -28.70 -17.92
N LYS A 276 21.07 -28.26 -17.01
CA LYS A 276 20.80 -28.02 -15.61
C LYS A 276 19.80 -26.88 -15.42
N MET A 277 19.96 -25.79 -16.18
CA MET A 277 18.98 -24.69 -16.17
C MET A 277 17.60 -25.12 -16.70
N MET A 278 17.55 -25.96 -17.74
CA MET A 278 16.30 -26.53 -18.24
C MET A 278 15.62 -27.42 -17.19
N SER A 279 16.37 -28.32 -16.54
CA SER A 279 15.86 -29.14 -15.45
C SER A 279 15.30 -28.30 -14.29
N TRP A 280 16.01 -27.25 -13.87
CA TRP A 280 15.50 -26.34 -12.83
C TRP A 280 14.25 -25.58 -13.26
N LEU A 281 14.14 -25.21 -14.54
CA LEU A 281 12.95 -24.57 -15.07
C LEU A 281 11.76 -25.53 -15.07
N GLU A 282 11.97 -26.78 -15.49
CA GLU A 282 10.96 -27.84 -15.46
C GLU A 282 10.47 -28.12 -14.03
N ASP A 283 11.39 -28.16 -13.05
CA ASP A 283 11.05 -28.33 -11.63
C ASP A 283 10.12 -27.19 -11.15
N ILE A 284 10.50 -25.93 -11.40
CA ILE A 284 9.69 -24.77 -11.00
C ILE A 284 8.35 -24.74 -11.71
N GLU A 285 8.31 -25.06 -13.01
CA GLU A 285 7.06 -25.08 -13.76
C GLU A 285 6.13 -26.22 -13.32
N THR A 286 6.70 -27.35 -12.93
CA THR A 286 5.96 -28.47 -12.34
C THR A 286 5.39 -28.09 -10.98
N GLU A 287 6.20 -27.50 -10.09
CA GLU A 287 5.75 -27.01 -8.79
C GLU A 287 4.63 -25.98 -8.92
N LEU A 288 4.78 -25.00 -9.83
CA LEU A 288 3.75 -23.99 -10.09
C LEU A 288 2.45 -24.60 -10.63
N SER A 289 2.55 -25.64 -11.47
CA SER A 289 1.39 -26.37 -12.01
C SER A 289 0.66 -27.19 -10.93
N ASN A 290 1.39 -27.67 -9.94
CA ASN A 290 0.87 -28.52 -8.88
C ASN A 290 0.16 -27.76 -7.77
N ILE A 291 0.28 -26.43 -7.73
CA ILE A 291 -0.49 -25.60 -6.80
C ILE A 291 -1.98 -25.79 -7.13
N PRO A 292 -2.79 -26.50 -6.32
CA PRO A 292 -4.17 -26.84 -6.66
C PRO A 292 -5.06 -25.59 -6.84
N ALA A 293 -4.71 -24.50 -6.13
CA ALA A 293 -5.33 -23.19 -6.27
C ALA A 293 -5.09 -22.52 -7.65
N LEU A 294 -4.09 -22.97 -8.40
CA LEU A 294 -3.70 -22.45 -9.72
C LEU A 294 -3.97 -23.44 -10.88
N ALA A 295 -4.25 -24.70 -10.56
CA ALA A 295 -4.36 -25.84 -11.48
C ALA A 295 -5.38 -25.74 -12.65
N PRO A 296 -6.51 -24.99 -12.60
CA PRO A 296 -7.46 -24.99 -13.72
C PRO A 296 -7.07 -24.11 -14.92
N TYR A 297 -5.93 -23.39 -14.89
CA TYR A 297 -5.65 -22.31 -15.86
C TYR A 297 -4.19 -22.31 -16.33
N SER A 298 -3.93 -21.74 -17.53
CA SER A 298 -2.58 -21.66 -18.11
C SER A 298 -1.58 -20.92 -17.21
N ASN A 299 -0.38 -21.51 -17.07
CA ASN A 299 0.77 -20.97 -16.35
C ASN A 299 1.52 -19.85 -17.10
N ASP A 300 1.04 -19.47 -18.28
CA ASP A 300 1.73 -18.51 -19.13
C ASP A 300 1.46 -17.06 -18.72
N ASP A 301 0.31 -16.76 -18.12
CA ASP A 301 -0.02 -15.42 -17.61
C ASP A 301 0.37 -15.28 -16.13
N LYS A 302 1.64 -14.93 -15.87
CA LYS A 302 2.18 -14.65 -14.52
C LYS A 302 1.36 -13.62 -13.76
N ILE A 303 0.82 -12.59 -14.43
CA ILE A 303 -0.02 -11.58 -13.78
C ILE A 303 -1.36 -12.17 -13.39
N ALA A 304 -1.99 -12.95 -14.27
CA ALA A 304 -3.24 -13.60 -13.91
C ALA A 304 -3.04 -14.69 -12.85
N MET A 305 -1.90 -15.39 -12.81
CA MET A 305 -1.53 -16.29 -11.72
C MET A 305 -1.29 -15.54 -10.42
N LEU A 306 -0.56 -14.41 -10.44
CA LEU A 306 -0.38 -13.57 -9.25
C LEU A 306 -1.73 -13.06 -8.76
N ILE A 307 -2.56 -12.52 -9.65
CA ILE A 307 -3.92 -12.06 -9.36
C ILE A 307 -4.76 -13.22 -8.78
N ARG A 308 -4.71 -14.42 -9.36
CA ARG A 308 -5.52 -15.59 -8.91
C ARG A 308 -5.01 -16.25 -7.63
N ALA A 309 -3.72 -16.56 -7.54
CA ALA A 309 -3.05 -16.98 -6.31
C ALA A 309 -3.42 -16.02 -5.19
N HIS A 310 -3.49 -14.74 -5.55
CA HIS A 310 -3.88 -13.73 -4.62
C HIS A 310 -5.40 -13.76 -4.32
N TYR A 311 -6.32 -13.95 -5.28
CA TYR A 311 -7.76 -14.19 -5.00
C TYR A 311 -8.00 -15.43 -4.10
N THR A 312 -7.04 -16.36 -4.01
CA THR A 312 -7.11 -17.55 -3.14
C THR A 312 -6.62 -17.35 -1.71
N ARG A 313 -6.34 -16.11 -1.27
CA ARG A 313 -6.05 -15.73 0.14
C ARG A 313 -4.87 -16.52 0.74
N ILE A 314 -3.71 -16.39 0.11
CA ILE A 314 -2.50 -17.12 0.53
C ILE A 314 -1.71 -16.34 1.58
N PRO A 315 -1.11 -17.02 2.56
CA PRO A 315 -0.21 -16.39 3.53
C PRO A 315 0.90 -15.55 2.85
N LEU A 316 1.30 -14.44 3.48
CA LEU A 316 2.29 -13.53 2.91
C LEU A 316 3.64 -14.19 2.60
N ASP A 317 4.10 -15.11 3.44
CA ASP A 317 5.31 -15.91 3.19
C ASP A 317 5.17 -16.72 1.89
N LYS A 318 4.02 -17.36 1.67
CA LYS A 318 3.72 -18.08 0.42
C LYS A 318 3.67 -17.12 -0.77
N TYR A 319 3.08 -15.94 -0.61
CA TYR A 319 3.09 -14.93 -1.67
C TYR A 319 4.52 -14.47 -2.03
N ARG A 320 5.41 -14.28 -1.04
CA ARG A 320 6.83 -13.97 -1.26
C ARG A 320 7.58 -15.10 -1.94
N GLN A 321 7.28 -16.36 -1.59
CA GLN A 321 7.81 -17.54 -2.30
C GLN A 321 7.35 -17.55 -3.76
N LEU A 322 6.12 -17.09 -4.04
CA LEU A 322 5.54 -17.10 -5.39
C LEU A 322 6.20 -16.04 -6.28
N LEU A 323 6.40 -14.85 -5.73
CA LEU A 323 7.18 -13.80 -6.38
C LEU A 323 8.61 -14.28 -6.69
N THR A 324 9.25 -14.98 -5.74
CA THR A 324 10.58 -15.56 -5.93
C THR A 324 10.60 -16.59 -7.06
N ALA A 325 9.64 -17.52 -7.07
CA ALA A 325 9.49 -18.51 -8.12
C ALA A 325 9.32 -17.85 -9.51
N PHE A 326 8.55 -16.75 -9.60
CA PHE A 326 8.38 -16.02 -10.85
C PHE A 326 9.63 -15.28 -11.31
N VAL A 327 10.41 -14.70 -10.39
CA VAL A 327 11.72 -14.10 -10.68
C VAL A 327 12.67 -15.16 -11.21
N ILE A 328 12.80 -16.30 -10.53
CA ILE A 328 13.68 -17.40 -10.94
C ILE A 328 13.26 -17.94 -12.31
N ARG A 329 11.96 -18.21 -12.50
CA ARG A 329 11.40 -18.66 -13.78
C ARG A 329 11.72 -17.68 -14.91
N ASP A 330 11.56 -16.37 -14.66
CA ASP A 330 11.89 -15.32 -15.62
C ASP A 330 13.36 -15.36 -16.03
N ARG A 331 14.27 -15.39 -15.04
CA ARG A 331 15.71 -15.42 -15.24
C ARG A 331 16.18 -16.68 -15.97
N LEU A 332 15.63 -17.85 -15.64
CA LEU A 332 15.92 -19.10 -16.34
C LEU A 332 15.49 -19.01 -17.81
N ARG A 333 14.25 -18.58 -18.09
CA ARG A 333 13.75 -18.43 -19.47
C ARG A 333 14.58 -17.43 -20.27
N MET A 334 14.95 -16.28 -19.69
CA MET A 334 15.85 -15.31 -20.33
C MET A 334 17.20 -15.92 -20.69
N ARG A 335 17.85 -16.61 -19.75
CA ARG A 335 19.18 -17.23 -19.96
C ARG A 335 19.15 -18.37 -20.98
N LEU A 336 18.02 -19.06 -21.10
CA LEU A 336 17.78 -20.13 -22.06
C LEU A 336 17.28 -19.62 -23.43
N GLY A 337 17.05 -18.32 -23.59
CA GLY A 337 16.51 -17.75 -24.83
C GLY A 337 15.04 -18.09 -25.10
N LEU A 338 14.31 -18.48 -24.04
CA LEU A 338 12.88 -18.82 -24.12
C LEU A 338 12.01 -17.56 -23.97
N PRO A 339 10.80 -17.54 -24.56
CA PRO A 339 9.86 -16.44 -24.38
C PRO A 339 9.52 -16.26 -22.90
N THR A 340 9.66 -15.02 -22.41
CA THR A 340 9.35 -14.64 -21.02
C THR A 340 7.88 -14.22 -20.84
N ASN A 341 7.19 -13.88 -21.93
CA ASN A 341 5.83 -13.34 -21.97
C ASN A 341 5.10 -13.71 -23.28
N SER A 342 4.44 -14.87 -23.37
CA SER A 342 3.52 -15.17 -24.47
C SER A 342 2.09 -14.79 -24.07
N PHE A 343 1.71 -13.53 -24.27
CA PHE A 343 0.33 -13.09 -24.08
C PHE A 343 -0.48 -13.40 -25.34
N ALA A 344 -1.54 -14.21 -25.22
CA ALA A 344 -2.69 -14.02 -26.08
C ALA A 344 -3.54 -12.90 -25.45
N PRO A 345 -3.91 -11.83 -26.18
CA PRO A 345 -4.83 -10.84 -25.63
C PRO A 345 -6.15 -11.53 -25.26
N THR A 346 -6.60 -11.33 -24.02
CA THR A 346 -8.00 -11.59 -23.68
C THR A 346 -8.86 -10.76 -24.64
N PRO A 347 -9.90 -11.33 -25.29
CA PRO A 347 -10.75 -10.54 -26.18
C PRO A 347 -11.51 -9.49 -25.35
N SER A 348 -11.09 -8.23 -25.43
CA SER A 348 -11.83 -7.09 -24.89
C SER A 348 -12.92 -6.67 -25.89
N LEU A 349 -14.07 -6.22 -25.40
CA LEU A 349 -15.04 -5.50 -26.22
C LEU A 349 -14.35 -4.23 -26.77
N THR A 350 -14.60 -3.90 -28.03
CA THR A 350 -14.08 -2.66 -28.64
C THR A 350 -14.75 -1.46 -27.96
N SER A 351 -14.00 -0.38 -27.68
CA SER A 351 -14.51 0.85 -27.02
C SER A 351 -15.84 1.38 -27.56
N GLN A 352 -16.08 1.30 -28.87
CA GLN A 352 -17.35 1.71 -29.50
C GLN A 352 -18.58 0.92 -29.04
N LYS A 353 -18.41 -0.34 -28.62
CA LYS A 353 -19.50 -1.18 -28.10
C LYS A 353 -19.77 -0.90 -26.63
N GLU A 354 -18.76 -0.46 -25.89
CA GLU A 354 -18.87 -0.06 -24.48
C GLU A 354 -19.62 1.27 -24.38
N ASP A 355 -19.25 2.28 -25.18
CA ASP A 355 -19.93 3.59 -25.21
C ASP A 355 -21.44 3.44 -25.53
N TYR A 356 -21.77 2.61 -26.52
CA TYR A 356 -23.16 2.32 -26.89
C TYR A 356 -23.95 1.63 -25.76
N LEU A 357 -23.29 0.79 -24.97
CA LEU A 357 -23.91 0.10 -23.83
C LEU A 357 -24.18 1.10 -22.69
N ILE A 358 -23.22 1.97 -22.37
CA ILE A 358 -23.36 3.03 -21.35
C ILE A 358 -24.56 3.91 -21.68
N ASP A 359 -24.62 4.43 -22.90
CA ASP A 359 -25.69 5.33 -23.31
C ASP A 359 -27.06 4.66 -23.25
N LYS A 360 -27.15 3.36 -23.58
CA LYS A 360 -28.38 2.59 -23.42
C LYS A 360 -28.80 2.41 -21.96
N ILE A 361 -27.86 2.10 -21.07
CA ILE A 361 -28.17 1.89 -19.66
C ILE A 361 -28.58 3.21 -18.99
N ILE A 362 -27.88 4.32 -19.28
CA ILE A 362 -28.26 5.66 -18.80
C ILE A 362 -29.65 6.03 -19.32
N LYS A 363 -29.94 5.77 -20.60
CA LYS A 363 -31.27 6.05 -21.16
C LYS A 363 -32.35 5.16 -20.54
N TYR A 364 -32.04 3.90 -20.25
CA TYR A 364 -32.98 2.99 -19.59
C TYR A 364 -33.22 3.39 -18.14
N SER A 365 -32.18 3.79 -17.40
CA SER A 365 -32.31 4.24 -16.02
C SER A 365 -33.26 5.42 -15.92
N GLN A 366 -33.28 6.32 -16.91
CA GLN A 366 -34.21 7.43 -16.98
C GLN A 366 -35.69 7.00 -16.97
N THR A 367 -36.01 5.76 -17.35
CA THR A 367 -37.38 5.22 -17.31
C THR A 367 -37.79 4.62 -15.95
N LEU A 368 -36.83 4.37 -15.06
CA LEU A 368 -37.06 3.77 -13.74
C LEU A 368 -37.59 4.79 -12.73
N VAL A 369 -38.50 4.37 -11.85
CA VAL A 369 -39.19 5.26 -10.90
C VAL A 369 -38.61 5.19 -9.49
N ARG A 370 -37.87 4.12 -9.16
CA ARG A 370 -37.27 3.94 -7.84
C ARG A 370 -35.78 4.23 -7.88
N ARG A 371 -35.28 4.87 -6.82
CA ARG A 371 -33.86 5.18 -6.68
C ARG A 371 -33.02 3.91 -6.58
N GLU A 372 -33.48 2.92 -5.81
CA GLU A 372 -32.79 1.65 -5.63
C GLU A 372 -32.54 0.92 -6.97
N ASP A 373 -33.50 0.93 -7.88
CA ASP A 373 -33.37 0.28 -9.19
C ASP A 373 -32.35 0.99 -10.09
N VAL A 374 -32.23 2.32 -9.96
CA VAL A 374 -31.22 3.12 -10.67
C VAL A 374 -29.84 2.91 -10.07
N GLU A 375 -29.73 2.79 -8.75
CA GLU A 375 -28.47 2.46 -8.06
C GLU A 375 -27.94 1.08 -8.47
N VAL A 376 -28.82 0.09 -8.71
CA VAL A 376 -28.43 -1.22 -9.26
C VAL A 376 -27.81 -1.07 -10.66
N LEU A 377 -28.39 -0.26 -11.53
CA LEU A 377 -27.84 0.00 -12.87
C LEU A 377 -26.53 0.80 -12.82
N GLN A 378 -26.44 1.77 -11.92
CA GLN A 378 -25.24 2.56 -11.69
C GLN A 378 -24.09 1.66 -11.20
N ARG A 379 -24.37 0.77 -10.25
CA ARG A 379 -23.43 -0.26 -9.77
C ARG A 379 -23.02 -1.22 -10.88
N PHE A 380 -23.97 -1.65 -11.72
CA PHE A 380 -23.69 -2.51 -12.87
C PHE A 380 -22.72 -1.84 -13.86
N ILE A 381 -22.94 -0.58 -14.22
CA ILE A 381 -22.02 0.18 -15.08
C ILE A 381 -20.63 0.27 -14.44
N TYR A 382 -20.54 0.60 -13.15
CA TYR A 382 -19.27 0.68 -12.45
C TYR A 382 -18.54 -0.66 -12.32
N HIS A 383 -19.29 -1.76 -12.31
CA HIS A 383 -18.73 -3.09 -12.22
C HIS A 383 -18.23 -3.62 -13.56
N GLU A 384 -19.00 -3.41 -14.63
CA GLU A 384 -18.78 -4.06 -15.93
C GLU A 384 -17.95 -3.22 -16.91
N ILE A 385 -17.78 -1.92 -16.67
CA ILE A 385 -17.13 -1.02 -17.61
C ILE A 385 -15.76 -0.60 -17.10
N SER A 386 -14.74 -1.19 -17.72
CA SER A 386 -13.33 -1.11 -17.35
C SER A 386 -12.76 0.30 -17.21
N TYR A 387 -13.30 1.28 -17.94
CA TYR A 387 -12.97 2.70 -17.84
C TYR A 387 -14.16 3.55 -18.25
N LEU A 388 -14.67 4.36 -17.32
CA LEU A 388 -15.58 5.45 -17.67
C LEU A 388 -14.79 6.74 -17.91
N PRO A 389 -14.81 7.30 -19.14
CA PRO A 389 -14.29 8.63 -19.38
C PRO A 389 -14.92 9.65 -18.43
N PRO A 390 -14.22 10.73 -18.03
CA PRO A 390 -14.73 11.73 -17.09
C PRO A 390 -16.13 12.27 -17.44
N GLU A 391 -16.40 12.45 -18.74
CA GLU A 391 -17.70 12.89 -19.27
C GLU A 391 -18.82 11.88 -19.00
N TYR A 392 -18.55 10.58 -19.16
CA TYR A 392 -19.51 9.52 -18.84
C TYR A 392 -19.61 9.30 -17.33
N LYS A 393 -18.51 9.44 -16.59
CA LYS A 393 -18.50 9.26 -15.13
C LYS A 393 -19.45 10.25 -14.48
N LEU A 394 -19.35 11.52 -14.86
CA LEU A 394 -20.27 12.55 -14.40
C LEU A 394 -21.73 12.20 -14.72
N ARG A 395 -22.00 11.69 -15.92
CA ARG A 395 -23.37 11.30 -16.31
C ARG A 395 -23.90 10.11 -15.51
N VAL A 396 -23.03 9.18 -15.12
CA VAL A 396 -23.38 7.99 -14.33
C VAL A 396 -23.53 8.34 -12.86
N ASP A 397 -22.65 9.17 -12.29
CA ASP A 397 -22.80 9.76 -10.95
C ASP A 397 -24.13 10.49 -10.81
N ASN A 398 -24.54 11.19 -11.88
CA ASN A 398 -25.76 11.98 -11.89
C ASN A 398 -27.04 11.17 -12.15
N MET A 399 -26.97 9.85 -12.38
CA MET A 399 -28.16 9.02 -12.62
C MET A 399 -29.16 9.07 -11.46
N THR A 400 -28.68 9.25 -10.23
CA THR A 400 -29.50 9.29 -9.01
C THR A 400 -29.87 10.70 -8.57
N GLU A 401 -29.28 11.75 -9.15
CA GLU A 401 -29.49 13.16 -8.73
C GLU A 401 -30.95 13.60 -8.83
N ARG A 402 -31.71 13.02 -9.77
CA ARG A 402 -33.13 13.33 -9.93
C ARG A 402 -34.00 12.93 -8.73
N PHE A 403 -33.51 12.02 -7.88
CA PHE A 403 -34.21 11.56 -6.66
C PHE A 403 -33.79 12.31 -5.40
N LEU A 404 -32.83 13.23 -5.51
CA LEU A 404 -32.40 14.08 -4.40
C LEU A 404 -33.42 15.20 -4.16
N SER A 405 -33.60 15.57 -2.89
CA SER A 405 -34.30 16.80 -2.51
C SER A 405 -33.51 18.02 -2.99
N GLU A 406 -34.19 19.16 -3.10
CA GLU A 406 -33.59 20.42 -3.56
C GLU A 406 -32.43 20.86 -2.66
N GLU A 407 -32.59 20.71 -1.33
CA GLU A 407 -31.54 20.92 -0.32
C GLU A 407 -30.32 19.99 -0.50
N ALA A 408 -30.53 18.73 -0.90
CA ALA A 408 -29.45 17.78 -1.13
C ALA A 408 -28.69 18.08 -2.44
N ARG A 409 -29.37 18.63 -3.46
CA ARG A 409 -28.72 19.08 -4.70
C ARG A 409 -27.84 20.32 -4.47
N GLU A 410 -28.34 21.28 -3.70
CA GLU A 410 -27.57 22.46 -3.30
C GLU A 410 -26.31 22.07 -2.49
N GLY A 411 -26.43 21.09 -1.58
CA GLY A 411 -25.30 20.57 -0.81
C GLY A 411 -24.18 19.96 -1.67
N ILE A 412 -24.53 19.21 -2.72
CA ILE A 412 -23.56 18.60 -3.64
C ILE A 412 -22.87 19.69 -4.49
N GLN A 413 -23.62 20.66 -5.01
CA GLN A 413 -23.04 21.79 -5.77
C GLN A 413 -22.06 22.59 -4.91
N ILE A 414 -22.41 22.87 -3.66
CA ILE A 414 -21.55 23.59 -2.72
C ILE A 414 -20.26 22.81 -2.44
N ASN A 415 -20.34 21.48 -2.29
CA ASN A 415 -19.15 20.65 -2.08
C ASN A 415 -18.26 20.54 -3.33
N ALA A 416 -18.84 20.40 -4.52
CA ALA A 416 -18.09 20.40 -5.77
C ALA A 416 -17.36 21.74 -6.00
N ILE A 417 -18.00 22.87 -5.68
CA ILE A 417 -17.39 24.19 -5.72
C ILE A 417 -16.25 24.30 -4.69
N LYS A 418 -16.42 23.77 -3.48
CA LYS A 418 -15.36 23.74 -2.45
C LYS A 418 -14.16 22.92 -2.88
N GLU A 419 -14.36 21.75 -3.48
CA GLU A 419 -13.27 20.90 -3.98
C GLU A 419 -12.54 21.54 -5.16
N GLN A 420 -13.26 22.13 -6.12
CA GLN A 420 -12.65 22.90 -7.22
C GLN A 420 -11.86 24.11 -6.69
N THR A 421 -12.39 24.81 -5.68
CA THR A 421 -11.70 25.94 -5.04
C THR A 421 -10.45 25.48 -4.31
N LYS A 422 -10.46 24.30 -3.68
CA LYS A 422 -9.29 23.71 -3.02
C LYS A 422 -8.24 23.30 -4.05
N ALA A 423 -8.63 22.66 -5.14
CA ALA A 423 -7.75 22.29 -6.25
C ALA A 423 -7.12 23.52 -6.93
N LEU A 424 -7.90 24.59 -7.15
CA LEU A 424 -7.40 25.87 -7.68
C LEU A 424 -6.40 26.54 -6.73
N LYS A 425 -6.63 26.49 -5.41
CA LYS A 425 -5.67 26.98 -4.40
C LYS A 425 -4.38 26.16 -4.38
N GLU A 426 -4.42 24.85 -4.65
CA GLU A 426 -3.21 24.03 -4.76
C GLU A 426 -2.47 24.24 -6.08
N VAL A 427 -3.19 24.48 -7.18
CA VAL A 427 -2.57 24.86 -8.47
C VAL A 427 -1.92 26.24 -8.38
N ALA A 428 -2.54 27.19 -7.68
CA ALA A 428 -1.98 28.53 -7.44
C ALA A 428 -0.76 28.53 -6.49
N LYS A 429 -0.51 27.45 -5.75
CA LYS A 429 0.67 27.27 -4.89
C LYS A 429 1.86 26.60 -5.58
N LYS A 430 1.73 26.17 -6.84
CA LYS A 430 2.88 25.71 -7.64
C LYS A 430 3.65 26.93 -8.17
N PRO A 431 5.01 26.89 -8.21
CA PRO A 431 5.76 27.98 -8.82
C PRO A 431 5.42 28.03 -10.32
N THR A 432 4.95 29.19 -10.77
CA THR A 432 4.71 29.47 -12.18
C THR A 432 6.04 29.42 -12.92
N ILE A 433 6.30 28.34 -13.67
CA ILE A 433 7.36 28.34 -14.67
C ILE A 433 6.88 29.26 -15.79
N GLN A 434 7.38 30.49 -15.83
CA GLN A 434 7.30 31.30 -17.05
C GLN A 434 8.24 30.64 -18.07
N ALA A 435 7.65 29.92 -19.01
CA ALA A 435 8.35 29.51 -20.22
C ALA A 435 8.54 30.77 -21.09
N GLU A 436 9.67 31.46 -20.96
CA GLU A 436 10.09 32.39 -21.99
C GLU A 436 10.48 31.58 -23.24
N HIS A 437 9.73 31.80 -24.31
CA HIS A 437 10.05 31.29 -25.64
C HIS A 437 11.44 31.76 -26.06
N TYR A 438 12.43 30.86 -26.08
CA TYR A 438 13.69 31.12 -26.77
C TYR A 438 13.63 30.61 -28.20
N HIS A 439 13.49 31.56 -29.13
CA HIS A 439 13.85 31.38 -30.54
C HIS A 439 15.35 31.07 -30.64
N ALA A 440 15.69 29.95 -31.29
CA ALA A 440 17.06 29.67 -31.69
C ALA A 440 17.47 30.64 -32.82
N GLY A 441 18.25 31.66 -32.46
CA GLY A 441 18.93 32.56 -33.39
C GLY A 441 20.36 32.79 -32.92
N ASN A 442 21.32 32.38 -33.75
CA ASN A 442 22.78 32.50 -33.64
C ASN A 442 23.32 33.64 -32.75
N SER A 443 24.18 33.32 -31.78
CA SER A 443 25.35 34.17 -31.42
C SER A 443 26.22 33.50 -30.34
N THR A 444 27.50 33.81 -30.41
CA THR A 444 28.70 33.27 -29.76
C THR A 444 29.05 33.86 -28.38
N PHE A 445 29.74 33.04 -27.56
CA PHE A 445 30.78 33.37 -26.55
C PHE A 445 30.43 33.92 -25.13
N ASP A 446 31.10 33.27 -24.16
CA ASP A 446 31.67 33.66 -22.85
C ASP A 446 30.87 34.01 -21.55
N VAL A 447 31.11 33.13 -20.56
CA VAL A 447 31.55 33.30 -19.15
C VAL A 447 31.16 34.59 -18.38
N HIS A 448 30.39 34.44 -17.28
CA HIS A 448 30.72 34.80 -15.88
C HIS A 448 29.45 34.94 -14.98
N SER A 449 29.35 34.06 -13.98
CA SER A 449 29.02 34.34 -12.56
C SER A 449 28.00 35.43 -12.14
N LYS A 450 27.06 34.99 -11.28
CA LYS A 450 26.53 35.62 -10.03
C LYS A 450 25.16 36.32 -9.99
N HIS A 451 24.41 35.87 -8.96
CA HIS A 451 23.40 36.53 -8.12
C HIS A 451 22.02 36.85 -8.72
N LEU A 452 21.00 36.13 -8.23
CA LEU A 452 19.60 36.56 -8.31
C LEU A 452 19.16 37.02 -6.91
N HIS A 453 18.84 38.32 -6.83
CA HIS A 453 18.19 38.95 -5.69
C HIS A 453 16.73 38.48 -5.59
N LEU A 454 16.29 38.14 -4.38
CA LEU A 454 14.90 37.89 -4.04
C LEU A 454 14.35 39.14 -3.36
N ASP A 455 13.51 39.90 -4.06
CA ASP A 455 12.66 40.91 -3.44
C ASP A 455 11.32 40.27 -3.08
N HIS A 456 10.99 40.29 -1.78
CA HIS A 456 9.68 39.94 -1.26
C HIS A 456 8.74 41.15 -1.41
N GLN A 457 7.56 40.95 -2.00
CA GLN A 457 6.46 41.90 -1.83
C GLN A 457 5.67 41.53 -0.58
N GLU A 458 5.65 42.48 0.36
CA GLU A 458 4.92 42.45 1.63
C GLU A 458 3.39 42.45 1.45
N GLU A 459 2.70 41.95 2.48
CA GLU A 459 1.26 41.95 2.65
C GLU A 459 0.65 43.37 2.60
N GLY A 460 -0.46 43.54 1.87
CA GLY A 460 -1.22 44.78 1.83
C GLY A 460 -2.69 44.55 1.47
N ASN A 461 -3.57 45.01 2.37
CA ASN A 461 -5.03 44.82 2.37
C ASN A 461 -5.81 45.47 1.22
N SER A 462 -6.95 44.82 0.93
CA SER A 462 -8.28 45.36 0.55
C SER A 462 -8.65 45.68 -0.92
N ALA A 463 -9.66 44.92 -1.36
CA ALA A 463 -10.90 45.23 -2.09
C ALA A 463 -10.90 46.24 -3.25
N LEU A 464 -11.51 45.85 -4.37
CA LEU A 464 -12.56 46.61 -5.09
C LEU A 464 -13.19 45.76 -6.20
N LEU A 465 -14.49 45.51 -6.08
CA LEU A 465 -15.42 45.12 -7.16
C LEU A 465 -15.44 46.19 -8.26
N PRO A 466 -15.80 45.85 -9.50
CA PRO A 466 -16.43 46.79 -10.43
C PRO A 466 -17.94 46.53 -10.51
N SER A 467 -18.72 47.56 -10.18
CA SER A 467 -20.14 47.70 -10.48
C SER A 467 -20.36 48.24 -11.91
N GLU A 468 -21.39 47.70 -12.56
CA GLU A 468 -22.14 48.21 -13.73
C GLU A 468 -21.47 48.20 -15.12
N LEU A 469 -21.84 47.21 -15.94
CA LEU A 469 -22.84 47.32 -17.02
C LEU A 469 -23.33 45.94 -17.49
#